data_AF-A0AAU4ZCH8-F1
#
_entry.id   AF-A0AAU4ZCH8-F1
#
_cell.length_a   1.000
_cell.length_b   1.000
_cell.length_c   1.000
_cell.angle_alpha   90.00
_cell.angle_beta   90.00
_cell.angle_gamma   90.00
#
_symmetry.space_group_name_H-M   'P 1'
#
loop_
_entity.id
_entity.type
_entity.pdbx_description
1 polymer ?
#
loop_
_entity_poly.entity_id
_entity_poly.type
_entity_poly.pdbx_seq_one_letter_code
_entity_poly.pdbx_strand_id
1 'polypeptide(L)' 'MSAANRLALLRRAVRDGRGEWTTHRVQDLYRSRAYAAPFRRTARQDLAVLASQGLLVLDDTDPGRRVFRLNHAHGGAR' A
#
# COMPACT_ATOMS: atom_id res chain seq x y z
N MET A 1 -16.03 -7.73 5.91
CA MET A 1 -14.62 -8.11 5.65
C MET A 1 -13.72 -7.46 6.69
N SER A 2 -12.78 -8.21 7.29
CA SER A 2 -11.92 -7.73 8.39
C SER A 2 -10.74 -6.85 7.90
N ALA A 3 -10.10 -6.12 8.82
CA ALA A 3 -8.88 -5.36 8.52
C ALA A 3 -7.74 -6.25 7.97
N ALA A 4 -7.65 -7.51 8.43
CA ALA A 4 -6.69 -8.49 7.94
C ALA A 4 -6.89 -8.82 6.45
N ASN A 5 -8.14 -9.02 6.01
CA ASN A 5 -8.44 -9.32 4.59
C ASN A 5 -8.07 -8.14 3.68
N ARG A 6 -8.31 -6.92 4.14
CA ARG A 6 -7.95 -5.70 3.41
C ARG A 6 -6.42 -5.54 3.28
N LEU A 7 -5.69 -5.78 4.36
CA LEU A 7 -4.22 -5.72 4.35
C LEU A 7 -3.62 -6.83 3.48
N ALA A 8 -4.20 -8.04 3.48
CA ALA A 8 -3.79 -9.13 2.59
C ALA A 8 -4.00 -8.77 1.11
N LEU A 9 -5.14 -8.15 0.77
CA LEU A 9 -5.40 -7.64 -0.57
C LEU A 9 -4.33 -6.61 -0.99
N LEU A 10 -4.06 -5.61 -0.13
CA LEU A 10 -3.06 -4.58 -0.43
C LEU A 10 -1.66 -5.20 -0.60
N ARG A 11 -1.26 -6.11 0.29
CA ARG A 11 0.03 -6.82 0.19
C ARG A 11 0.15 -7.56 -1.14
N ARG A 12 -0.89 -8.29 -1.56
CA ARG A 12 -0.90 -8.97 -2.86
C ARG A 12 -0.78 -7.98 -4.00
N ALA A 13 -1.58 -6.92 -4.00
CA ALA A 13 -1.54 -5.91 -5.05
C ALA A 13 -0.18 -5.21 -5.15
N VAL A 14 0.48 -4.94 -4.02
CA VAL A 14 1.83 -4.36 -3.95
C VAL A 14 2.90 -5.30 -4.52
N ARG A 15 2.76 -6.61 -4.33
CA ARG A 15 3.69 -7.62 -4.87
C ARG A 15 3.47 -7.87 -6.37
N ASP A 16 2.21 -7.97 -6.79
CA ASP A 16 1.83 -8.27 -8.18
C ASP A 16 2.00 -7.03 -9.09
N GLY A 17 1.82 -5.83 -8.51
CA GLY A 17 1.91 -4.56 -9.22
C GLY A 17 3.29 -3.92 -9.14
N ARG A 18 3.60 -3.07 -10.12
CA ARG A 18 4.76 -2.18 -10.10
C ARG A 18 4.34 -0.72 -9.89
N GLY A 19 5.31 0.10 -9.53
CA GLY A 19 5.19 1.56 -9.44
C GLY A 19 4.76 2.09 -8.08
N GLU A 20 4.25 3.32 -8.09
CA GLU A 20 4.02 4.12 -6.90
C GLU A 20 2.68 3.78 -6.22
N TRP A 21 2.73 3.62 -4.90
CA TRP A 21 1.60 3.38 -4.04
C TRP A 21 1.28 4.66 -3.26
N THR A 22 0.30 5.40 -3.76
CA THR A 22 -0.25 6.57 -3.08
C THR A 22 -1.46 6.18 -2.25
N THR A 23 -1.82 7.01 -1.27
CA THR A 23 -3.06 6.82 -0.51
C THR A 23 -4.29 6.79 -1.43
N HIS A 24 -4.31 7.60 -2.49
CA HIS A 24 -5.39 7.61 -3.47
C HIS A 24 -5.49 6.29 -4.25
N ARG A 25 -4.36 5.76 -4.73
CA ARG A 25 -4.31 4.47 -5.43
C ARG A 25 -4.83 3.32 -4.56
N VAL A 26 -4.48 3.32 -3.27
CA VAL A 26 -5.00 2.31 -2.31
C VAL A 26 -6.52 2.48 -2.09
N GLN A 27 -7.00 3.71 -2.01
CA GLN A 27 -8.44 3.98 -1.91
C GLN A 27 -9.20 3.50 -3.15
N ASP A 28 -8.65 3.70 -4.35
CA ASP A 28 -9.21 3.20 -5.61
C ASP A 28 -9.20 1.67 -5.66
N LEU A 29 -8.12 1.03 -5.23
CA LEU A 29 -8.04 -0.42 -5.10
C LEU A 29 -9.16 -0.96 -4.21
N TYR A 30 -9.37 -0.36 -3.04
CA TYR A 30 -10.44 -0.78 -2.13
C TYR A 30 -11.82 -0.56 -2.72
N ARG A 31 -12.07 0.59 -3.36
CA ARG A 31 -13.33 0.88 -4.06
C ARG A 31 -13.61 -0.13 -5.17
N SER A 32 -12.62 -0.45 -6.00
CA SER A 32 -12.75 -1.41 -7.12
C SER A 32 -13.10 -2.83 -6.67
N ARG A 33 -12.77 -3.19 -5.44
CA ARG A 33 -13.05 -4.49 -4.84
C ARG A 33 -14.29 -4.47 -3.93
N ALA A 34 -15.14 -3.45 -4.08
CA ALA A 34 -16.34 -3.23 -3.29
C ALA A 34 -16.10 -3.18 -1.76
N TYR A 35 -14.89 -2.82 -1.32
CA TYR A 35 -14.66 -2.52 0.09
C TYR A 35 -15.23 -1.14 0.39
N ALA A 36 -16.20 -1.10 1.29
CA ALA A 36 -16.61 0.12 1.99
C ALA A 36 -15.50 0.56 2.97
N ALA A 37 -14.34 0.93 2.45
CA ALA A 37 -13.27 1.60 3.18
C ALA A 37 -13.11 3.03 2.63
N PRO A 38 -14.10 3.92 2.87
CA PRO A 38 -14.13 5.24 2.25
C PRO A 38 -13.05 6.19 2.80
N PHE A 39 -12.39 5.84 3.90
CA PHE A 39 -11.51 6.79 4.60
C PHE A 39 -10.07 6.71 4.11
N ARG A 40 -9.60 7.85 3.59
CA ARG A 40 -8.18 8.14 3.32
C ARG A 40 -7.27 7.76 4.50
N ARG A 41 -7.77 7.90 5.74
CA ARG A 41 -7.06 7.50 6.97
C ARG A 41 -6.73 6.00 6.99
N THR A 42 -7.67 5.14 6.60
CA THR A 42 -7.48 3.69 6.59
C THR A 42 -6.43 3.29 5.56
N ALA A 43 -6.53 3.81 4.33
CA ALA A 43 -5.53 3.58 3.29
C ALA A 43 -4.12 4.05 3.73
N ARG A 44 -4.03 5.20 4.40
CA ARG A 44 -2.76 5.72 4.94
C ARG A 44 -2.20 4.82 6.05
N GLN A 45 -3.04 4.33 6.96
CA GLN A 45 -2.63 3.42 8.02
C GLN A 45 -2.12 2.10 7.45
N ASP A 46 -2.81 1.51 6.48
CA ASP A 46 -2.38 0.24 5.87
C ASP A 46 -1.04 0.40 5.12
N LEU A 47 -0.83 1.52 4.41
CA LEU A 47 0.47 1.84 3.81
C LEU A 47 1.57 1.95 4.86
N ALA A 48 1.30 2.62 5.98
CA ALA A 48 2.25 2.73 7.08
C ALA A 48 2.59 1.37 7.70
N VAL A 49 1.61 0.47 7.84
CA VAL A 49 1.83 -0.90 8.31
C VAL A 49 2.72 -1.68 7.36
N LEU A 50 2.49 -1.60 6.04
CA LEU A 50 3.36 -2.29 5.07
C LEU A 50 4.77 -1.69 5.01
N ALA A 51 4.89 -0.38 5.25
CA ALA A 51 6.18 0.28 5.36
C ALA A 51 6.95 -0.13 6.62
N SER A 52 6.27 -0.19 7.79
CA SER A 52 6.89 -0.65 9.03
C SER A 52 7.30 -2.13 8.98
N GLN A 53 6.63 -2.93 8.15
CA GLN A 53 6.98 -4.32 7.86
C GLN A 53 8.12 -4.45 6.83
N GLY A 54 8.65 -3.35 6.31
CA GLY A 54 9.72 -3.34 5.33
C GLY A 54 9.31 -3.80 3.93
N LEU A 55 8.01 -4.03 3.66
CA LEU A 55 7.53 -4.39 2.32
C LEU A 55 7.48 -3.16 1.40
N LEU A 56 7.13 -2.01 1.96
CA LEU A 56 7.15 -0.72 1.26
C LEU A 56 8.26 0.16 1.83
N VAL A 57 8.82 1.00 1.00
CA VAL A 57 9.67 2.12 1.42
C VAL A 57 8.93 3.41 1.09
N LEU A 58 8.97 4.37 2.01
CA LEU A 58 8.49 5.71 1.74
C LEU A 58 9.50 6.39 0.80
N ASP A 59 9.02 6.88 -0.33
CA ASP A 59 9.79 7.76 -1.21
C ASP A 59 9.34 9.19 -0.93
N ASP A 60 10.23 9.95 -0.31
CA ASP A 60 10.07 11.36 0.06
C ASP A 60 11.06 12.27 -0.70
N THR A 61 11.61 11.78 -1.81
CA THR A 61 12.53 12.54 -2.67
C THR A 61 11.90 13.80 -3.25
N ASP A 62 10.58 13.80 -3.46
CA ASP A 62 9.78 14.95 -3.83
C ASP A 62 8.91 15.41 -2.64
N PRO A 63 9.18 16.59 -2.04
CA PRO A 63 8.42 17.10 -0.91
C PRO A 63 6.94 17.37 -1.23
N GLY A 64 6.58 17.51 -2.51
CA GLY A 64 5.19 17.65 -2.97
C GLY A 64 4.47 16.31 -3.17
N ARG A 65 5.19 15.17 -3.21
CA ARG A 65 4.64 13.86 -3.56
C ARG A 65 5.11 12.79 -2.60
N ARG A 66 4.25 12.52 -1.61
CA ARG A 66 4.44 11.39 -0.70
C ARG A 66 3.96 10.08 -1.33
N VAL A 67 4.88 9.25 -1.79
CA VAL A 67 4.56 7.95 -2.42
C VAL A 67 5.28 6.80 -1.73
N PHE A 68 4.73 5.60 -1.80
CA PHE A 68 5.40 4.38 -1.32
C PHE A 68 5.81 3.53 -2.52
N ARG A 69 6.95 2.85 -2.43
CA ARG A 69 7.45 1.95 -3.47
C ARG A 69 7.73 0.59 -2.87
N LEU A 70 7.61 -0.47 -3.68
CA LEU A 70 7.97 -1.81 -3.25
C LEU A 70 9.44 -1.83 -2.83
N ASN A 71 9.72 -2.34 -1.63
CA ASN A 71 11.08 -2.53 -1.19
C ASN A 71 11.70 -3.69 -1.97
N HIS A 72 12.57 -3.39 -2.93
CA HIS A 72 13.27 -4.41 -3.71
C HIS A 72 14.19 -5.29 -2.86
N ALA A 73 14.64 -4.82 -1.69
CA ALA A 73 15.38 -5.65 -0.73
C ALA A 73 14.50 -6.71 -0.06
N HIS A 74 13.18 -6.53 -0.02
CA HIS A 74 12.23 -7.50 0.51
C HIS A 74 11.83 -8.58 -0.52
N GLY A 75 12.23 -8.43 -1.80
CA GLY A 75 11.99 -9.41 -2.87
C GLY A 75 13.05 -10.51 -2.97
N GLY A 76 14.11 -10.43 -2.15
CA GLY A 76 15.19 -11.43 -2.08
C GLY A 76 14.84 -12.60 -1.18
N ALA A 77 13.75 -13.32 -1.46
CA ALA A 77 13.56 -14.69 -0.97
C ALA A 77 13.52 -15.57 -2.22
N ARG A 78 14.68 -16.17 -2.50
CA ARG A 78 14.89 -17.17 -3.54
C ARG A 78 14.35 -18.52 -3.06
#